data_AF-A0A7C5NL50-F1
#
_entry.id   AF-A0A7C5NL50-F1
#
_cell.length_a   1.000
_cell.length_b   1.000
_cell.length_c   1.000
_cell.angle_alpha   90.00
_cell.angle_beta   90.00
_cell.angle_gamma   90.00
#
_symmetry.space_group_name_H-M   'P 1'
#
loop_
_entity.id
_entity.type
_entity.pdbx_description
1 polymer ?
#
loop_
_entity_poly.entity_id
_entity_poly.type
_entity_poly.pdbx_seq_one_letter_code
_entity_poly.pdbx_strand_id
1 'polypeptide(L)'
;MAKKAAKKDSPPDLEQALTELEELIEHMEESDISLEESLKCFERGVQLTRSCQEALKTAEQKVQILLKEDEDADPEAFETENGG
;
A
#
# COMPACT_ATOMS: atom_id res chain seq x y z
N MET A 1 -18.05 -22.17 14.38
CA MET A 1 -17.40 -20.99 14.99
C MET A 1 -16.19 -20.62 14.14
N ALA A 2 -16.09 -19.33 13.78
CA ALA A 2 -14.95 -18.55 13.27
C ALA A 2 -14.09 -19.08 12.10
N LYS A 3 -14.41 -18.64 10.87
CA LYS A 3 -13.39 -18.37 9.82
C LYS A 3 -13.26 -16.84 9.69
N LYS A 4 -12.25 -16.25 10.33
CA LYS A 4 -11.85 -14.86 10.09
C LYS A 4 -10.33 -14.78 10.19
N ALA A 5 -9.66 -14.82 9.05
CA ALA A 5 -8.26 -14.41 8.89
C ALA A 5 -7.97 -14.19 7.40
N ALA A 6 -8.69 -13.24 6.79
CA ALA A 6 -8.30 -12.64 5.51
C ALA A 6 -7.95 -11.19 5.80
N LYS A 7 -6.75 -10.96 6.37
CA LYS A 7 -6.15 -9.63 6.56
C LYS A 7 -4.64 -9.82 6.74
N LYS A 8 -3.85 -9.95 5.65
CA LYS A 8 -2.40 -9.72 5.75
C LYS A 8 -1.63 -9.57 4.42
N ASP A 9 -2.16 -8.80 3.47
CA ASP A 9 -1.35 -8.43 2.29
C ASP A 9 -1.24 -6.92 2.04
N SER A 10 -1.88 -6.08 2.87
CA SER A 10 -1.42 -4.70 3.02
C SER A 10 -0.16 -4.74 3.90
N PRO A 11 0.98 -4.17 3.48
CA PRO A 11 2.08 -3.97 4.40
C PRO A 11 1.55 -3.11 5.55
N PRO A 12 1.61 -3.57 6.81
CA PRO A 12 1.19 -2.77 7.97
C PRO A 12 1.82 -1.38 7.98
N ASP A 13 2.99 -1.25 7.33
CA ASP A 13 3.73 -0.02 7.09
C ASP A 13 2.92 1.11 6.43
N LEU A 14 2.07 0.83 5.42
CA LEU A 14 1.38 1.90 4.68
C LEU A 14 0.23 2.52 5.48
N GLU A 15 -0.64 1.67 6.05
CA GLU A 15 -1.76 2.15 6.87
C GLU A 15 -1.24 2.91 8.09
N GLN A 16 -0.18 2.41 8.73
CA GLN A 16 0.47 3.09 9.85
C GLN A 16 1.10 4.42 9.44
N ALA A 17 1.80 4.48 8.30
CA ALA A 17 2.39 5.72 7.82
C ALA A 17 1.34 6.78 7.47
N LEU A 18 0.17 6.38 6.97
CA LEU A 18 -0.95 7.28 6.71
C LEU A 18 -1.54 7.82 8.02
N THR A 19 -1.77 6.96 9.02
CA THR A 19 -2.23 7.41 10.35
C THR A 19 -1.24 8.38 10.99
N GLU A 20 0.06 8.10 10.92
CA GLU A 20 1.06 9.01 11.47
C GLU A 20 1.11 10.34 10.70
N LEU A 21 0.89 10.35 9.39
CA LEU A 21 0.76 11.58 8.60
C LEU A 21 -0.45 12.42 9.05
N GLU A 22 -1.59 11.79 9.34
CA GLU A 22 -2.79 12.46 9.86
C GLU A 22 -2.50 13.10 11.22
N GLU A 23 -1.88 12.35 12.14
CA GLU A 23 -1.49 12.85 13.47
C GLU A 23 -0.50 14.02 13.38
N LEU A 24 0.46 13.97 12.46
CA LEU A 24 1.40 15.07 12.22
C LEU A 24 0.69 16.32 11.71
N ILE A 25 -0.30 16.18 10.82
CA ILE A 25 -1.10 17.30 10.32
C ILE A 25 -1.90 17.92 11.46
N GLU A 26 -2.61 17.12 12.25
CA GLU A 26 -3.37 17.58 13.41
C GLU A 26 -2.47 18.35 14.38
N HIS A 27 -1.27 17.83 14.66
CA HIS A 27 -0.31 18.51 15.53
C HIS A 27 0.21 19.82 14.94
N MET A 28 0.43 19.88 13.61
CA MET A 28 0.85 21.12 12.93
C MET A 28 -0.24 22.20 12.87
N GLU A 29 -1.51 21.84 13.05
CA GLU A 29 -2.63 22.78 13.13
C GLU A 29 -2.81 23.39 14.52
N GLU A 30 -2.08 22.91 15.53
CA GLU A 30 -2.09 23.48 16.88
C GLU A 30 -1.51 24.91 16.89
N SER A 31 -2.24 25.85 17.48
CA SER A 31 -1.90 27.28 17.51
C SER A 31 -0.54 27.62 18.13
N ASP A 32 -0.03 26.73 18.99
CA ASP A 32 1.15 26.95 19.84
C ASP A 32 2.37 26.12 19.41
N ILE A 33 2.35 25.50 18.22
CA ILE A 33 3.48 24.73 17.72
C ILE A 33 4.71 25.63 17.52
N SER A 34 5.85 25.21 18.05
CA SER A 34 7.10 25.93 17.88
C SER A 34 7.67 25.72 16.47
N LEU A 35 8.45 26.68 15.95
CA LEU A 35 9.11 26.54 14.64
C LEU A 35 9.98 25.27 14.55
N GLU A 36 10.69 24.93 15.63
CA GLU A 36 11.53 23.73 15.66
C GLU A 36 10.68 22.46 15.54
N GLU A 37 9.53 22.40 16.21
CA GLU A 37 8.61 21.28 16.10
C GLU A 37 7.93 21.22 14.75
N SER A 38 7.51 22.36 14.18
CA SER A 38 6.97 22.38 12.81
C SER A 38 7.96 21.83 11.79
N LEU A 39 9.26 22.13 11.94
CA LEU A 39 10.30 21.58 11.08
C LEU A 39 10.47 20.06 11.27
N LYS A 40 10.44 19.57 12.50
CA LYS A 40 10.48 18.12 12.78
C LYS A 40 9.28 17.38 12.20
N CYS A 41 8.07 17.92 12.38
CA CYS A 41 6.85 17.36 11.79
C CYS A 41 6.94 17.32 10.26
N PHE A 42 7.41 18.40 9.65
CA PHE A 42 7.60 18.46 8.20
C PHE A 42 8.62 17.43 7.70
N GLU A 43 9.80 17.33 8.33
CA GLU A 43 10.81 16.34 7.96
C GLU A 43 10.27 14.91 8.09
N ARG A 44 9.54 14.63 9.17
CA ARG A 44 8.91 13.32 9.38
C ARG A 44 7.86 13.03 8.32
N GLY A 45 7.00 13.99 8.00
CA GLY A 45 5.99 13.87 6.96
C GLY A 45 6.58 13.58 5.57
N VAL A 46 7.70 14.23 5.23
CA VAL A 46 8.46 13.95 3.99
C VAL A 46 8.99 12.52 3.96
N GLN A 47 9.52 12.01 5.08
CA GLN A 47 10.01 10.64 5.17
C GLN A 47 8.87 9.63 4.98
N LEU A 48 7.76 9.82 5.70
CA LEU A 48 6.58 8.94 5.61
C LEU A 48 6.03 8.92 4.18
N THR A 49 5.90 10.08 3.54
CA THR A 49 5.39 10.20 2.16
C THR A 49 6.27 9.41 1.17
N ARG A 50 7.61 9.46 1.34
CA ARG A 50 8.54 8.69 0.50
C ARG A 50 8.36 7.19 0.70
N SER A 51 8.26 6.73 1.95
CA SER A 51 8.02 5.32 2.25
C SER A 51 6.70 4.82 1.64
N CYS A 52 5.63 5.61 1.72
CA CYS A 52 4.36 5.29 1.09
C CYS A 52 4.49 5.15 -0.43
N GLN A 53 5.19 6.07 -1.10
CA GLN A 53 5.41 6.02 -2.54
C GLN A 53 6.21 4.77 -2.96
N GLU A 54 7.23 4.38 -2.19
CA GLU A 54 8.02 3.17 -2.45
C GLU A 54 7.19 1.90 -2.27
N ALA A 55 6.35 1.84 -1.24
CA ALA A 55 5.44 0.74 -1.01
C ALA A 55 4.44 0.58 -2.16
N LEU A 56 3.83 1.70 -2.62
CA LEU A 56 2.91 1.71 -3.76
C LEU A 56 3.60 1.27 -5.05
N LYS A 57 4.81 1.77 -5.33
CA LYS A 57 5.60 1.37 -6.49
C LYS A 57 5.89 -0.14 -6.48
N THR A 58 6.23 -0.68 -5.31
CA THR A 58 6.48 -2.12 -5.14
C THR A 58 5.21 -2.93 -5.40
N ALA A 59 4.07 -2.47 -4.90
CA ALA A 59 2.78 -3.11 -5.14
C ALA A 59 2.40 -3.08 -6.63
N GLU A 60 2.55 -1.93 -7.30
CA GLU A 60 2.32 -1.79 -8.74
C GLU A 60 3.19 -2.75 -9.55
N GLN A 61 4.49 -2.85 -9.23
CA GLN A 61 5.40 -3.79 -9.88
C GLN A 61 4.95 -5.24 -9.74
N LYS A 62 4.49 -5.65 -8.54
CA LYS A 62 3.97 -6.99 -8.32
C LYS A 62 2.72 -7.27 -9.17
N VAL A 63 1.79 -6.31 -9.23
CA VAL A 63 0.59 -6.44 -10.08
C VAL A 63 0.98 -6.58 -11.55
N GLN A 64 1.94 -5.79 -12.04
CA GLN A 64 2.42 -5.86 -13.41
C GLN A 64 3.06 -7.22 -13.76
N ILE A 65 3.80 -7.82 -12.82
CA ILE A 65 4.37 -9.17 -13.01
C ILE A 65 3.25 -10.20 -13.11
N LEU A 66 2.30 -10.18 -12.18
CA LEU A 66 1.19 -11.14 -12.17
C LEU A 66 0.33 -11.06 -13.44
N LEU A 67 0.08 -9.85 -13.96
CA LEU A 67 -0.66 -9.67 -15.21
C LEU A 67 0.12 -10.18 -16.44
N LYS A 68 1.45 -10.07 -16.45
CA LYS A 68 2.28 -10.64 -17.53
C LYS A 68 2.33 -12.16 -17.47
N GLU A 69 2.48 -12.72 -16.27
CA GLU A 69 2.44 -14.18 -16.07
C GLU A 69 1.08 -14.78 -16.48
N ASP A 70 -0.01 -14.03 -16.35
CA ASP A 70 -1.35 -14.42 -16.82
C ASP A 70 -1.46 -14.35 -18.36
N GLU A 71 -0.81 -13.38 -19.01
CA GLU A 71 -0.78 -13.26 -20.49
C GLU A 71 0.10 -14.34 -21.15
N ASP A 72 1.17 -14.78 -20.46
CA ASP A 72 2.04 -15.90 -20.87
C ASP A 72 1.49 -17.28 -20.45
N ALA A 73 0.36 -17.34 -19.74
CA ALA A 73 -0.29 -18.60 -19.42
C ALA A 73 -0.92 -19.19 -20.69
N ASP A 74 -0.38 -20.33 -21.15
CA ASP A 74 -0.94 -21.10 -22.26
C ASP A 74 -2.43 -21.32 -21.99
N PRO A 75 -3.36 -20.82 -22.84
CA PRO A 75 -4.76 -21.13 -22.68
C PRO A 75 -4.86 -22.64 -22.92
N GLU A 76 -4.84 -23.44 -21.86
CA GLU A 76 -5.14 -24.86 -21.96
C GLU A 76 -6.44 -24.92 -22.76
N ALA A 77 -6.32 -25.41 -24.00
CA ALA A 77 -7.43 -25.49 -24.91
C ALA A 77 -8.51 -26.23 -24.16
N PHE A 78 -9.59 -25.52 -23.83
CA PHE A 78 -10.73 -26.14 -23.19
C PHE A 78 -11.24 -27.14 -24.22
N GLU A 79 -10.84 -28.40 -24.07
CA GLU A 79 -11.32 -29.48 -24.90
C GLU A 79 -12.81 -29.59 -24.59
N THR A 80 -13.62 -28.91 -25.39
CA THR A 80 -15.03 -29.21 -25.49
C THR A 80 -15.06 -30.62 -26.07
N GLU A 81 -15.14 -31.61 -25.19
CA GLU A 81 -15.51 -32.97 -25.55
C GLU A 81 -16.85 -32.86 -26.28
N ASN A 82 -16.78 -32.81 -27.61
CA ASN A 82 -17.88 -33.12 -28.50
C ASN A 82 -18.14 -34.63 -28.34
N GLY A 83 -18.77 -34.99 -27.22
CA GLY A 83 -19.40 -36.28 -27.02
C GLY A 83 -20.71 -36.29 -27.82
N GLY A 84 -20.76 -37.16 -28.83
CA GLY A 84 -21.86 -37.30 -29.80
C GLY A 84 -23.11 -37.99 -29.29
#